data_AF-A0AAD9IY45-F1
#
_entry.id   AF-A0AAD9IY45-F1
#
_cell.length_a   1.000
_cell.length_b   1.000
_cell.length_c   1.000
_cell.angle_alpha   90.00
_cell.angle_beta   90.00
_cell.angle_gamma   90.00
#
_symmetry.space_group_name_H-M   'P 1'
#
loop_
_entity.id
_entity.type
_entity.pdbx_description
1 polymer ?
#
loop_
_entity_poly.entity_id
_entity_poly.type
_entity_poly.pdbx_seq_one_letter_code
_entity_poly.pdbx_strand_id
1 'polypeptide(L)'
;MGSPQNNNKARGAAVCTILITIALTFCCIRSNITSEEDLHVVKSYNKSIKNHAPLNHKNDTEDYFSMIISEDDIETFAVNLPGTLPNFRNLCWMETVPTNFSYFTDSFYYKLYRMFPNIEQWSRWGKVLDNMQQVIDKRKEENSDNLGWRIRCFPYFFLLGFTKCGTTDLFVALSHIPDIVHPLTKEPNFWHIYRLRYKTQKAGVILPRPRLSDYLDIYDEAAEQIRQHTIMTEDGVVYHPGVVGDLDPKTIWFYPKWKHIKGNKNRDEPKYLTQHHLYHINPKAKFLVMLRNPVDRIFSHYKFFSRLENATVRPEEFHDDIQCLVEELETCFREEIN
;
A
#
# COMPACT_ATOMS: atom_id res chain seq x y z
N MET A 1 -6.10 -15.47 51.55
CA MET A 1 -5.30 -14.32 51.07
C MET A 1 -4.43 -14.81 49.94
N GLY A 2 -4.84 -14.59 48.68
CA GLY A 2 -4.05 -14.88 47.49
C GLY A 2 -3.89 -13.58 46.71
N SER A 3 -2.66 -13.11 46.56
CA SER A 3 -2.32 -11.83 45.92
C SER A 3 -2.54 -11.88 44.40
N PRO A 4 -3.17 -10.86 43.79
CA PRO A 4 -3.24 -10.73 42.34
C PRO A 4 -1.99 -9.99 41.83
N GLN A 5 -0.88 -10.72 41.66
CA GLN A 5 0.31 -10.23 40.96
C GLN A 5 0.67 -11.20 39.85
N ASN A 6 0.10 -11.02 38.64
CA ASN A 6 0.72 -11.50 37.40
C ASN A 6 0.09 -10.99 36.09
N ASN A 7 -1.00 -10.22 36.12
CA ASN A 7 -1.66 -9.75 34.88
C ASN A 7 -1.16 -8.40 34.33
N ASN A 8 -0.25 -7.68 35.01
CA ASN A 8 0.25 -6.38 34.52
C ASN A 8 1.58 -6.45 33.74
N LYS A 9 2.37 -7.54 33.85
CA LYS A 9 3.61 -7.70 33.05
C LYS A 9 3.37 -8.12 31.61
N ALA A 10 2.24 -8.78 31.31
CA ALA A 10 1.87 -9.16 29.94
C ALA A 10 1.19 -8.01 29.15
N ARG A 11 0.69 -6.98 29.85
CA ARG A 11 -0.06 -5.84 29.28
C ARG A 11 0.84 -4.79 28.62
N GLY A 12 2.08 -4.63 29.09
CA GLY A 12 3.06 -3.73 28.46
C GLY A 12 3.78 -4.36 27.26
N ALA A 13 3.79 -5.69 27.15
CA ALA A 13 4.64 -6.38 26.17
C ALA A 13 4.23 -6.13 24.71
N ALA A 14 2.93 -6.00 24.39
CA ALA A 14 2.47 -5.84 23.01
C ALA A 14 2.54 -4.39 22.51
N VAL A 15 2.16 -3.42 23.35
CA VAL A 15 2.37 -1.98 23.12
C VAL A 15 3.86 -1.66 23.02
N CYS A 16 4.67 -2.21 23.93
CA CYS A 16 6.12 -2.08 23.90
C CYS A 16 6.70 -2.81 22.68
N THR A 17 6.25 -4.02 22.30
CA THR A 17 6.70 -4.69 21.05
C THR A 17 6.39 -3.87 19.80
N ILE A 18 5.29 -3.11 19.76
CA ILE A 18 4.93 -2.28 18.60
C ILE A 18 5.71 -0.95 18.60
N LEU A 19 5.89 -0.32 19.76
CA LEU A 19 6.75 0.84 19.90
C LEU A 19 8.21 0.46 19.62
N ILE A 20 8.69 -0.65 20.15
CA ILE A 20 9.96 -1.31 19.81
C ILE A 20 9.96 -1.72 18.34
N THR A 21 8.86 -2.13 17.70
CA THR A 21 8.86 -2.39 16.25
C THR A 21 9.02 -1.07 15.49
N ILE A 22 8.44 0.03 15.97
CA ILE A 22 8.65 1.37 15.41
C ILE A 22 10.11 1.80 15.65
N ALA A 23 10.65 1.67 16.86
CA ALA A 23 12.03 2.01 17.20
C ALA A 23 13.06 1.07 16.55
N LEU A 24 12.81 -0.23 16.41
CA LEU A 24 13.61 -1.19 15.65
C LEU A 24 13.48 -0.96 14.14
N THR A 25 12.31 -0.53 13.66
CA THR A 25 12.19 -0.05 12.27
C THR A 25 13.05 1.19 12.10
N PHE A 26 13.08 2.12 13.06
CA PHE A 26 13.96 3.30 13.04
C PHE A 26 15.46 2.97 13.25
N CYS A 27 15.78 2.01 14.11
CA CYS A 27 17.12 1.52 14.45
C CYS A 27 17.68 0.62 13.34
N CYS A 28 16.82 -0.05 12.56
CA CYS A 28 17.19 -0.67 11.27
C CYS A 28 17.20 0.32 10.09
N ILE A 29 16.79 1.58 10.27
CA ILE A 29 16.71 2.58 9.19
C ILE A 29 17.98 3.44 9.07
N ARG A 30 18.95 3.33 9.99
CA ARG A 30 20.32 3.90 9.90
C ARG A 30 21.00 3.46 11.19
N SER A 31 22.11 2.75 11.20
CA SER A 31 23.37 3.12 10.53
C SER A 31 23.53 4.64 10.40
N ASN A 32 23.55 5.35 11.54
CA ASN A 32 23.80 6.78 11.73
C ASN A 32 22.68 7.78 11.42
N ILE A 33 21.88 8.15 12.43
CA ILE A 33 21.22 9.47 12.51
C ILE A 33 21.72 10.19 13.76
N THR A 34 22.56 11.20 13.57
CA THR A 34 22.87 12.20 14.60
C THR A 34 22.00 13.44 14.39
N SER A 35 21.40 13.90 15.49
CA SER A 35 20.67 15.15 15.78
C SER A 35 20.35 16.17 14.67
N GLU A 36 19.13 16.72 14.73
CA GLU A 36 18.49 17.76 13.87
C GLU A 36 17.77 17.26 12.58
N GLU A 37 17.51 15.95 12.47
CA GLU A 37 17.00 15.33 11.23
C GLU A 37 15.48 15.11 11.09
N ASP A 38 14.61 15.61 11.97
CA ASP A 38 13.16 15.61 11.66
C ASP A 38 12.83 16.54 10.48
N LEU A 39 13.66 17.57 10.27
CA LEU A 39 13.61 18.42 9.09
C LEU A 39 14.37 17.81 7.89
N HIS A 40 15.31 16.89 8.13
CA HIS A 40 16.13 16.28 7.09
C HIS A 40 15.50 15.02 6.49
N VAL A 41 14.60 14.28 7.16
CA VAL A 41 13.82 13.23 6.49
C VAL A 41 12.82 13.85 5.50
N VAL A 42 12.17 14.96 5.86
CA VAL A 42 11.29 15.73 4.96
C VAL A 42 12.10 16.43 3.86
N LYS A 43 13.29 16.98 4.18
CA LYS A 43 14.19 17.55 3.16
C LYS A 43 14.94 16.50 2.36
N SER A 44 15.17 15.28 2.83
CA SER A 44 15.76 14.14 2.10
C SER A 44 14.73 13.46 1.22
N TYR A 45 13.46 13.44 1.62
CA TYR A 45 12.36 13.15 0.70
C TYR A 45 12.35 14.19 -0.44
N ASN A 46 12.48 15.48 -0.11
CA ASN A 46 12.56 16.56 -1.11
C ASN A 46 13.89 16.63 -1.88
N LYS A 47 15.02 16.20 -1.31
CA LYS A 47 16.39 16.23 -1.90
C LYS A 47 16.69 14.92 -2.62
N SER A 48 16.08 13.81 -2.25
CA SER A 48 16.01 12.60 -3.08
C SER A 48 15.21 12.92 -4.34
N ILE A 49 14.06 13.61 -4.21
CA ILE A 49 13.27 14.10 -5.36
C ILE A 49 13.98 15.21 -6.16
N LYS A 50 14.77 16.10 -5.53
CA LYS A 50 15.44 17.25 -6.21
C LYS A 50 16.89 17.01 -6.65
N ASN A 51 17.65 16.13 -5.98
CA ASN A 51 19.07 15.85 -6.26
C ASN A 51 19.31 14.46 -6.85
N HIS A 52 18.33 13.53 -6.81
CA HIS A 52 18.28 12.60 -7.92
C HIS A 52 17.72 13.42 -9.07
N ALA A 53 18.64 13.95 -9.88
CA ALA A 53 18.36 14.16 -11.29
C ALA A 53 17.52 12.97 -11.77
N PRO A 54 16.49 13.17 -12.62
CA PRO A 54 15.75 12.04 -13.17
C PRO A 54 16.80 11.04 -13.59
N LEU A 55 16.82 9.86 -12.95
CA LEU A 55 17.71 8.77 -13.32
C LEU A 55 17.68 8.79 -14.84
N ASN A 56 18.84 9.01 -15.48
CA ASN A 56 18.91 9.29 -16.90
C ASN A 56 18.51 7.99 -17.62
N HIS A 57 17.20 7.74 -17.69
CA HIS A 57 16.55 6.44 -17.90
C HIS A 57 16.62 6.01 -19.37
N LYS A 58 17.49 6.62 -20.18
CA LYS A 58 17.56 6.30 -21.60
C LYS A 58 18.36 5.04 -21.92
N ASN A 59 19.23 4.56 -21.01
CA ASN A 59 20.10 3.42 -21.32
C ASN A 59 20.05 2.22 -20.33
N ASP A 60 19.37 2.30 -19.17
CA ASP A 60 19.43 1.29 -18.08
C ASP A 60 18.05 0.77 -17.61
N THR A 61 17.03 0.73 -18.47
CA THR A 61 15.67 0.35 -18.04
C THR A 61 15.54 -1.10 -17.62
N GLU A 62 16.23 -2.04 -18.29
CA GLU A 62 16.20 -3.45 -17.91
C GLU A 62 16.95 -3.72 -16.60
N ASP A 63 18.13 -3.09 -16.40
CA ASP A 63 18.91 -3.29 -15.18
C ASP A 63 18.20 -2.69 -13.96
N TYR A 64 17.68 -1.46 -14.07
CA TYR A 64 16.93 -0.82 -12.99
C TYR A 64 15.68 -1.59 -12.57
N PHE A 65 14.87 -2.06 -13.53
CA PHE A 65 13.68 -2.86 -13.23
C PHE A 65 14.05 -4.16 -12.53
N SER A 66 15.10 -4.85 -13.01
CA SER A 66 15.61 -6.06 -12.38
C SER A 66 16.10 -5.82 -10.94
N MET A 67 16.60 -4.61 -10.64
CA MET A 67 17.12 -4.26 -9.32
C MET A 67 16.00 -3.93 -8.32
N ILE A 68 14.91 -3.32 -8.76
CA ILE A 68 13.79 -3.02 -7.86
C ILE A 68 12.95 -4.27 -7.58
N ILE A 69 12.85 -5.21 -8.51
CA ILE A 69 12.03 -6.44 -8.37
C ILE A 69 12.83 -7.58 -7.75
N SER A 70 12.26 -8.30 -6.79
CA SER A 70 12.85 -9.56 -6.31
C SER A 70 12.62 -10.69 -7.32
N GLU A 71 13.43 -11.73 -7.32
CA GLU A 71 13.19 -12.93 -8.14
C GLU A 71 11.77 -13.49 -7.90
N ASP A 72 11.31 -13.48 -6.65
CA ASP A 72 9.94 -13.88 -6.30
C ASP A 72 8.87 -12.94 -6.90
N ASP A 73 9.20 -11.68 -7.15
CA ASP A 73 8.30 -10.64 -7.67
C ASP A 73 8.24 -10.63 -9.21
N ILE A 74 9.10 -11.37 -9.93
CA ILE A 74 9.12 -11.35 -11.40
C ILE A 74 7.75 -11.74 -11.96
N GLU A 75 7.16 -12.83 -11.49
CA GLU A 75 5.81 -13.23 -11.89
C GLU A 75 4.75 -12.20 -11.49
N THR A 76 4.95 -11.49 -10.38
CA THR A 76 4.06 -10.42 -9.91
C THR A 76 4.07 -9.25 -10.89
N PHE A 77 5.22 -8.84 -11.42
CA PHE A 77 5.38 -7.66 -12.29
C PHE A 77 5.57 -7.99 -13.78
N ALA A 78 5.47 -9.26 -14.19
CA ALA A 78 5.53 -9.67 -15.60
C ALA A 78 4.34 -9.16 -16.45
N VAL A 79 3.41 -8.40 -15.86
CA VAL A 79 2.35 -7.72 -16.60
C VAL A 79 2.97 -6.60 -17.42
N ASN A 80 3.21 -6.88 -18.71
CA ASN A 80 3.46 -5.84 -19.70
C ASN A 80 2.24 -4.92 -19.73
N LEU A 81 2.41 -3.65 -19.37
CA LEU A 81 1.40 -2.61 -19.48
C LEU A 81 1.33 -2.17 -20.96
N PRO A 82 0.41 -2.71 -21.78
CA PRO A 82 0.32 -2.36 -23.20
C PRO A 82 -0.20 -0.93 -23.33
N GLY A 83 0.04 -0.32 -24.50
CA GLY A 83 -0.26 1.08 -24.83
C GLY A 83 -1.38 1.75 -24.02
N THR A 84 -1.01 2.80 -23.30
CA THR A 84 -1.92 3.55 -22.44
C THR A 84 -3.01 4.22 -23.25
N LEU A 85 -4.26 4.14 -22.78
CA LEU A 85 -5.38 4.83 -23.41
C LEU A 85 -5.22 6.35 -23.26
N PRO A 86 -5.40 7.12 -24.36
CA PRO A 86 -5.39 8.58 -24.29
C PRO A 86 -6.65 9.10 -23.60
N ASN A 87 -6.62 10.34 -23.13
CA ASN A 87 -7.77 11.05 -22.54
C ASN A 87 -8.32 10.47 -21.22
N PHE A 88 -7.52 9.64 -20.54
CA PHE A 88 -7.76 9.25 -19.15
C PHE A 88 -6.80 10.00 -18.23
N ARG A 89 -7.27 10.39 -17.03
CA ARG A 89 -6.36 10.86 -15.97
C ARG A 89 -5.50 9.72 -15.42
N ASN A 90 -6.13 8.58 -15.13
CA ASN A 90 -5.46 7.38 -14.65
C ASN A 90 -4.64 6.74 -15.77
N LEU A 91 -3.62 5.97 -15.39
CA LEU A 91 -2.89 5.12 -16.32
C LEU A 91 -3.76 3.90 -16.64
N CYS A 92 -4.53 3.98 -17.74
CA CYS A 92 -5.46 2.91 -18.14
C CYS A 92 -5.04 2.24 -19.46
N TRP A 93 -5.44 0.98 -19.63
CA TRP A 93 -5.27 0.22 -20.87
C TRP A 93 -6.38 -0.82 -21.02
N MET A 94 -6.57 -1.29 -22.25
CA MET A 94 -7.48 -2.40 -22.53
C MET A 94 -6.73 -3.71 -22.34
N GLU A 95 -7.34 -4.65 -21.62
CA GLU A 95 -6.82 -6.00 -21.44
C GLU A 95 -7.80 -6.99 -22.05
N THR A 96 -7.34 -7.75 -23.05
CA THR A 96 -8.07 -8.92 -23.55
C THR A 96 -7.98 -10.02 -22.49
N VAL A 97 -9.15 -10.55 -22.14
CA VAL A 97 -9.30 -11.56 -21.10
C VAL A 97 -9.38 -12.94 -21.77
N PRO A 98 -8.52 -13.91 -21.39
CA PRO A 98 -8.58 -15.27 -21.91
C PRO A 98 -9.97 -15.90 -21.77
N THR A 99 -10.34 -16.80 -22.69
CA THR A 99 -11.64 -17.48 -22.67
C THR A 99 -11.92 -18.19 -21.35
N ASN A 100 -10.88 -18.81 -20.77
CA ASN A 100 -10.93 -19.57 -19.52
C ASN A 100 -10.75 -18.73 -18.24
N PHE A 101 -10.49 -17.43 -18.35
CA PHE A 101 -10.31 -16.58 -17.18
C PHE A 101 -11.63 -16.42 -16.42
N SER A 102 -11.53 -16.49 -15.09
CA SER A 102 -12.60 -16.08 -14.21
C SER A 102 -12.07 -15.43 -12.93
N TYR A 103 -12.70 -14.35 -12.46
CA TYR A 103 -12.41 -13.81 -11.12
C TYR A 103 -12.59 -14.87 -10.03
N PHE A 104 -13.48 -15.85 -10.23
CA PHE A 104 -13.74 -16.92 -9.26
C PHE A 104 -12.53 -17.82 -9.00
N THR A 105 -11.71 -18.03 -10.03
CA THR A 105 -10.58 -18.97 -10.02
C THR A 105 -9.23 -18.27 -10.04
N ASP A 106 -9.16 -17.08 -10.64
CA ASP A 106 -7.90 -16.41 -10.92
C ASP A 106 -7.62 -15.26 -9.95
N SER A 107 -8.65 -14.61 -9.41
CA SER A 107 -8.47 -13.47 -8.50
C SER A 107 -8.04 -13.91 -7.11
N PHE A 108 -6.92 -13.37 -6.64
CA PHE A 108 -6.46 -13.49 -5.25
C PHE A 108 -7.54 -13.10 -4.24
N TYR A 109 -8.25 -12.01 -4.51
CA TYR A 109 -9.20 -11.42 -3.59
C TYR A 109 -10.49 -12.23 -3.49
N TYR A 110 -10.93 -12.84 -4.60
CA TYR A 110 -12.02 -13.81 -4.55
C TYR A 110 -11.63 -15.09 -3.78
N LYS A 111 -10.39 -15.57 -3.96
CA LYS A 111 -9.87 -16.71 -3.17
C LYS A 111 -9.89 -16.42 -1.68
N LEU A 112 -9.46 -15.22 -1.28
CA LEU A 112 -9.52 -14.80 0.12
C LEU A 112 -10.96 -14.75 0.64
N TYR A 113 -11.91 -14.25 -0.16
CA TYR A 113 -13.33 -14.29 0.19
C TYR A 113 -13.83 -15.71 0.44
N ARG A 114 -13.52 -16.64 -0.47
CA ARG A 114 -13.89 -18.04 -0.32
C ARG A 114 -13.26 -18.73 0.89
N MET A 115 -12.03 -18.36 1.25
CA MET A 115 -11.35 -18.89 2.44
C MET A 115 -11.95 -18.33 3.74
N PHE A 116 -12.50 -17.12 3.73
CA PHE A 116 -12.97 -16.42 4.92
C PHE A 116 -14.35 -15.76 4.73
N PRO A 117 -15.41 -16.52 4.41
CA PRO A 117 -16.71 -15.94 4.02
C PRO A 117 -17.41 -15.10 5.10
N ASN A 118 -17.07 -15.34 6.38
CA ASN A 118 -17.73 -14.69 7.52
C ASN A 118 -17.23 -13.27 7.83
N ILE A 119 -16.32 -12.71 7.05
CA ILE A 119 -15.88 -11.32 7.24
C ILE A 119 -16.58 -10.46 6.18
N GLU A 120 -17.39 -9.52 6.65
CA GLU A 120 -18.25 -8.66 5.83
C GLU A 120 -17.53 -8.01 4.64
N GLN A 121 -16.31 -7.51 4.87
CA GLN A 121 -15.46 -6.92 3.82
C GLN A 121 -15.30 -7.87 2.62
N TRP A 122 -15.10 -9.16 2.87
CA TRP A 122 -14.94 -10.14 1.80
C TRP A 122 -16.23 -10.43 1.04
N SER A 123 -17.38 -10.40 1.73
CA SER A 123 -18.68 -10.59 1.08
C SER A 123 -18.96 -9.47 0.06
N ARG A 124 -18.63 -8.22 0.42
CA ARG A 124 -18.68 -7.10 -0.53
C ARG A 124 -17.77 -7.33 -1.74
N TRP A 125 -16.58 -7.89 -1.52
CA TRP A 125 -15.63 -8.18 -2.60
C TRP A 125 -16.15 -9.24 -3.56
N GLY A 126 -16.72 -10.32 -3.04
CA GLY A 126 -17.39 -11.34 -3.84
C GLY A 126 -18.40 -10.69 -4.79
N LYS A 127 -19.36 -9.92 -4.26
CA LYS A 127 -20.41 -9.28 -5.08
C LYS A 127 -19.86 -8.40 -6.21
N VAL A 128 -18.83 -7.59 -5.95
CA VAL A 128 -18.25 -6.73 -6.98
C VAL A 128 -17.53 -7.56 -8.05
N LEU A 129 -16.78 -8.57 -7.65
CA LEU A 129 -16.08 -9.45 -8.60
C LEU A 129 -17.08 -10.31 -9.42
N ASP A 130 -18.21 -10.71 -8.83
CA ASP A 130 -19.31 -11.38 -9.53
C ASP A 130 -19.90 -10.47 -10.63
N ASN A 131 -20.15 -9.20 -10.31
CA ASN A 131 -20.63 -8.22 -11.28
C ASN A 131 -19.62 -8.02 -12.42
N MET A 132 -18.34 -7.90 -12.08
CA MET A 132 -17.27 -7.74 -13.07
C MET A 132 -17.11 -8.99 -13.95
N GLN A 133 -17.34 -10.18 -13.39
CA GLN A 133 -17.39 -11.42 -14.17
C GLN A 133 -18.52 -11.37 -15.21
N GLN A 134 -19.73 -10.98 -14.80
CA GLN A 134 -20.88 -10.86 -15.71
C GLN A 134 -20.62 -9.86 -16.85
N VAL A 135 -19.95 -8.74 -16.56
CA VAL A 135 -19.54 -7.77 -17.59
C VAL A 135 -18.60 -8.40 -18.61
N ILE A 136 -17.63 -9.21 -18.16
CA ILE A 136 -16.71 -9.92 -19.06
C ILE A 136 -17.46 -10.97 -19.88
N ASP A 137 -18.33 -11.76 -19.26
CA ASP A 137 -19.06 -12.84 -19.94
C ASP A 137 -19.98 -12.28 -21.03
N LYS A 138 -20.70 -11.20 -20.75
CA LYS A 138 -21.48 -10.49 -21.76
C LYS A 138 -20.62 -10.03 -22.95
N ARG A 139 -19.42 -9.52 -22.69
CA ARG A 139 -18.49 -9.09 -23.75
C ARG A 139 -17.93 -10.25 -24.56
N LYS A 140 -17.77 -11.43 -23.95
CA LYS A 140 -17.40 -12.66 -24.67
C LYS A 140 -18.51 -13.07 -25.64
N GLU A 141 -19.76 -13.03 -25.19
CA GLU A 141 -20.94 -13.37 -26.03
C GLU A 141 -21.11 -12.42 -27.22
N GLU A 142 -20.80 -11.13 -27.04
CA GLU A 142 -20.89 -10.12 -28.09
C GLU A 142 -19.71 -10.17 -29.09
N ASN A 143 -18.64 -10.90 -28.79
CA ASN A 143 -17.42 -10.95 -29.60
C ASN A 143 -17.35 -12.27 -30.39
N SER A 144 -17.17 -12.19 -31.72
CA SER A 144 -17.08 -13.36 -32.60
C SER A 144 -15.97 -14.34 -32.22
N ASP A 145 -14.88 -13.86 -31.62
CA ASP A 145 -13.74 -14.68 -31.21
C ASP A 145 -13.93 -15.27 -29.80
N ASN A 146 -15.09 -15.04 -29.17
CA ASN A 146 -15.42 -15.42 -27.79
C ASN A 146 -14.41 -14.90 -26.74
N LEU A 147 -13.67 -13.84 -27.08
CA LEU A 147 -12.69 -13.20 -26.22
C LEU A 147 -13.34 -12.06 -25.45
N GLY A 148 -13.19 -12.08 -24.13
CA GLY A 148 -13.65 -11.02 -23.26
C GLY A 148 -12.65 -9.88 -23.23
N TRP A 149 -13.07 -8.73 -22.73
CA TRP A 149 -12.15 -7.62 -22.46
C TRP A 149 -12.56 -6.86 -21.21
N ARG A 150 -11.57 -6.23 -20.59
CA ARG A 150 -11.76 -5.30 -19.46
C ARG A 150 -10.86 -4.09 -19.63
N ILE A 151 -11.27 -2.96 -19.06
CA ILE A 151 -10.37 -1.84 -18.86
C ILE A 151 -9.64 -2.01 -17.53
N ARG A 152 -8.32 -1.82 -17.54
CA ARG A 152 -7.50 -1.74 -16.34
C ARG A 152 -7.10 -0.30 -16.12
N CYS A 153 -7.10 0.16 -14.88
CA CYS A 153 -6.56 1.45 -14.51
C CYS A 153 -5.68 1.31 -13.27
N PHE A 154 -4.42 1.70 -13.39
CA PHE A 154 -3.53 1.84 -12.24
C PHE A 154 -3.89 3.11 -11.47
N PRO A 155 -3.81 3.12 -10.12
CA PRO A 155 -4.21 4.28 -9.33
C PRO A 155 -3.51 5.57 -9.77
N TYR A 156 -4.30 6.65 -9.87
CA TYR A 156 -3.81 7.98 -10.22
C TYR A 156 -3.09 8.65 -9.05
N PHE A 157 -3.55 8.38 -7.82
CA PHE A 157 -2.96 8.94 -6.62
C PHE A 157 -2.84 7.91 -5.50
N PHE A 158 -1.94 8.16 -4.56
CA PHE A 158 -1.69 7.30 -3.40
C PHE A 158 -1.69 8.14 -2.12
N LEU A 159 -2.57 7.83 -1.17
CA LEU A 159 -2.53 8.37 0.19
C LEU A 159 -1.59 7.50 1.03
N LEU A 160 -0.30 7.77 0.94
CA LEU A 160 0.76 6.89 1.44
C LEU A 160 0.90 6.88 2.95
N GLY A 161 0.44 7.93 3.65
CA GLY A 161 0.57 8.03 5.08
C GLY A 161 0.34 9.43 5.64
N PHE A 162 0.63 9.67 6.91
CA PHE A 162 0.96 8.65 7.92
C PHE A 162 -0.29 8.11 8.61
N THR A 163 -0.19 6.93 9.20
CA THR A 163 -1.24 6.41 10.09
C THR A 163 -1.48 7.37 11.25
N LYS A 164 -2.73 7.45 11.72
CA LYS A 164 -3.18 8.34 12.82
C LYS A 164 -3.13 9.85 12.53
N CYS A 165 -2.95 10.22 11.26
CA CYS A 165 -3.00 11.62 10.78
C CYS A 165 -4.35 12.04 10.17
N GLY A 166 -5.42 11.27 10.36
CA GLY A 166 -6.75 11.61 9.79
C GLY A 166 -6.96 11.13 8.35
N THR A 167 -6.21 10.11 7.90
CA THR A 167 -6.30 9.59 6.52
C THR A 167 -7.64 8.96 6.18
N THR A 168 -8.36 8.43 7.18
CA THR A 168 -9.75 7.97 7.00
C THR A 168 -10.71 9.13 6.79
N ASP A 169 -10.54 10.24 7.53
CA ASP A 169 -11.39 11.42 7.36
C ASP A 169 -11.16 12.06 5.98
N LEU A 170 -9.91 12.13 5.54
CA LEU A 170 -9.59 12.56 4.17
C LEU A 170 -10.20 11.61 3.14
N PHE A 171 -10.12 10.29 3.32
CA PHE A 171 -10.75 9.34 2.41
C PHE A 171 -12.27 9.57 2.28
N VAL A 172 -12.95 9.79 3.41
CA VAL A 172 -14.38 10.14 3.42
C VAL A 172 -14.63 11.49 2.76
N ALA A 173 -13.79 12.50 2.98
CA ALA A 173 -13.93 13.78 2.28
C ALA A 173 -13.77 13.63 0.76
N LEU A 174 -12.75 12.88 0.32
CA LEU A 174 -12.51 12.59 -1.09
C LEU A 174 -13.67 11.82 -1.72
N SER A 175 -14.39 10.98 -0.95
CA SER A 175 -15.52 10.21 -1.47
C SER A 175 -16.73 11.04 -1.87
N HIS A 176 -16.79 12.30 -1.47
CA HIS A 176 -17.86 13.23 -1.86
C HIS A 176 -17.50 14.02 -3.13
N ILE A 177 -16.28 13.90 -3.65
CA ILE A 177 -15.87 14.59 -4.88
C ILE A 177 -16.36 13.76 -6.08
N PRO A 178 -17.18 14.33 -7.00
CA PRO A 178 -17.81 13.56 -8.08
C PRO A 178 -16.85 12.80 -8.99
N ASP A 179 -15.67 13.38 -9.28
CA ASP A 179 -14.67 12.77 -10.14
C ASP A 179 -13.75 11.79 -9.39
N ILE A 180 -13.95 11.53 -8.09
CA ILE A 180 -13.20 10.51 -7.35
C ILE A 180 -14.02 9.23 -7.27
N VAL A 181 -13.54 8.22 -7.98
CA VAL A 181 -14.14 6.89 -8.03
C VAL A 181 -13.54 6.00 -6.94
N HIS A 182 -14.37 5.15 -6.36
CA HIS A 182 -14.00 4.33 -5.21
C HIS A 182 -13.38 3.00 -5.62
N PRO A 183 -12.22 2.61 -5.06
CA PRO A 183 -11.72 1.26 -5.22
C PRO A 183 -12.59 0.27 -4.45
N LEU A 184 -12.44 -1.03 -4.75
CA LEU A 184 -13.11 -2.10 -4.01
C LEU A 184 -12.80 -2.06 -2.51
N THR A 185 -11.61 -1.59 -2.14
CA THR A 185 -11.20 -1.41 -0.75
C THR A 185 -10.25 -0.25 -0.53
N LYS A 186 -10.40 0.40 0.63
CA LYS A 186 -9.33 1.18 1.26
C LYS A 186 -8.29 0.22 1.86
N GLU A 187 -7.04 0.65 1.95
CA GLU A 187 -5.94 -0.12 2.54
C GLU A 187 -5.81 -1.53 1.95
N PRO A 188 -5.51 -1.67 0.64
CA PRO A 188 -5.34 -2.97 0.01
C PRO A 188 -4.19 -3.80 0.59
N ASN A 189 -3.27 -3.20 1.33
CA ASN A 189 -2.10 -3.85 1.96
C ASN A 189 -1.19 -4.61 0.98
N PHE A 190 -1.40 -4.44 -0.34
CA PHE A 190 -0.68 -5.17 -1.38
C PHE A 190 0.82 -4.92 -1.28
N TRP A 191 1.22 -3.64 -1.31
CA TRP A 191 2.63 -3.24 -1.47
C TRP A 191 3.55 -3.64 -0.31
N HIS A 192 3.04 -3.68 0.92
CA HIS A 192 3.86 -3.88 2.12
C HIS A 192 3.53 -5.14 2.92
N ILE A 193 2.32 -5.71 2.79
CA ILE A 193 1.98 -6.98 3.45
C ILE A 193 2.07 -8.14 2.46
N TYR A 194 1.22 -8.13 1.44
CA TYR A 194 0.98 -9.33 0.64
C TYR A 194 2.09 -9.58 -0.37
N ARG A 195 2.50 -8.54 -1.13
CA ARG A 195 3.60 -8.62 -2.09
C ARG A 195 4.90 -9.06 -1.42
N LEU A 196 5.23 -8.45 -0.28
CA LEU A 196 6.45 -8.75 0.47
C LEU A 196 6.40 -10.04 1.28
N ARG A 197 5.29 -10.78 1.23
CA ARG A 197 5.08 -12.00 2.02
C ARG A 197 5.33 -11.79 3.52
N TYR A 198 4.98 -10.61 4.05
CA TYR A 198 5.13 -10.33 5.48
C TYR A 198 4.15 -11.15 6.34
N LYS A 199 2.91 -11.33 5.85
CA LYS A 199 1.91 -12.23 6.43
C LYS A 199 1.50 -13.28 5.41
N THR A 200 2.16 -14.43 5.45
CA THR A 200 1.90 -15.57 4.55
C THR A 200 0.79 -16.49 5.03
N GLN A 201 0.28 -16.30 6.25
CA GLN A 201 -0.76 -17.12 6.83
C GLN A 201 -1.84 -16.28 7.50
N LYS A 202 -3.08 -16.74 7.44
CA LYS A 202 -4.21 -16.16 8.18
C LYS A 202 -5.12 -17.29 8.66
N ALA A 203 -5.40 -17.32 9.97
CA ALA A 203 -6.21 -18.36 10.62
C ALA A 203 -5.76 -19.80 10.24
N GLY A 204 -4.44 -20.05 10.25
CA GLY A 204 -3.86 -21.36 9.93
C GLY A 204 -3.79 -21.70 8.43
N VAL A 205 -4.30 -20.84 7.54
CA VAL A 205 -4.29 -21.07 6.09
C VAL A 205 -3.14 -20.29 5.44
N ILE A 206 -2.36 -20.97 4.60
CA ILE A 206 -1.34 -20.34 3.77
C ILE A 206 -2.01 -19.53 2.66
N LEU A 207 -1.70 -18.25 2.60
CA LEU A 207 -2.24 -17.35 1.59
C LEU A 207 -1.46 -17.53 0.28
N PRO A 208 -2.15 -17.58 -0.88
CA PRO A 208 -1.47 -17.56 -2.17
C PRO A 208 -0.71 -16.25 -2.35
N ARG A 209 0.29 -16.25 -3.23
CA ARG A 209 1.05 -15.06 -3.57
C ARG A 209 0.27 -14.23 -4.59
N PRO A 210 -0.05 -12.95 -4.33
CA PRO A 210 -0.72 -12.12 -5.32
C PRO A 210 0.24 -11.62 -6.39
N ARG A 211 -0.29 -11.44 -7.60
CA ARG A 211 0.35 -10.78 -8.74
C ARG A 211 -0.04 -9.30 -8.78
N LEU A 212 0.59 -8.52 -9.65
CA LEU A 212 0.14 -7.15 -9.90
C LEU A 212 -1.26 -7.12 -10.51
N SER A 213 -1.61 -8.11 -11.34
CA SER A 213 -2.98 -8.26 -11.86
C SER A 213 -4.00 -8.44 -10.73
N ASP A 214 -3.66 -9.18 -9.68
CA ASP A 214 -4.51 -9.33 -8.51
C ASP A 214 -4.71 -7.99 -7.78
N TYR A 215 -3.65 -7.19 -7.64
CA TYR A 215 -3.77 -5.82 -7.12
C TYR A 215 -4.69 -4.95 -7.98
N LEU A 216 -4.59 -5.08 -9.31
CA LEU A 216 -5.43 -4.34 -10.25
C LEU A 216 -6.91 -4.74 -10.19
N ASP A 217 -7.24 -5.98 -9.81
CA ASP A 217 -8.64 -6.42 -9.65
C ASP A 217 -9.41 -5.56 -8.63
N ILE A 218 -8.73 -4.94 -7.66
CA ILE A 218 -9.34 -3.97 -6.71
C ILE A 218 -9.95 -2.77 -7.43
N TYR A 219 -9.41 -2.44 -8.60
CA TYR A 219 -9.72 -1.21 -9.32
C TYR A 219 -10.58 -1.44 -10.56
N ASP A 220 -10.96 -2.67 -10.89
CA ASP A 220 -11.66 -2.96 -12.15
C ASP A 220 -13.07 -2.34 -12.20
N GLU A 221 -13.82 -2.40 -11.10
CA GLU A 221 -15.12 -1.72 -11.02
C GLU A 221 -14.95 -0.20 -11.15
N ALA A 222 -13.93 0.36 -10.51
CA ALA A 222 -13.61 1.78 -10.63
C ALA A 222 -13.20 2.14 -12.06
N ALA A 223 -12.40 1.30 -12.71
CA ALA A 223 -11.95 1.49 -14.08
C ALA A 223 -13.13 1.49 -15.06
N GLU A 224 -14.12 0.60 -14.87
CA GLU A 224 -15.35 0.63 -15.67
C GLU A 224 -16.20 1.87 -15.41
N GLN A 225 -16.33 2.33 -14.17
CA GLN A 225 -17.01 3.59 -13.85
C GLN A 225 -16.31 4.79 -14.51
N ILE A 226 -14.97 4.85 -14.46
CA ILE A 226 -14.17 5.88 -15.14
C ILE A 226 -14.37 5.82 -16.65
N ARG A 227 -14.42 4.62 -17.25
CA ARG A 227 -14.66 4.45 -18.69
C ARG A 227 -16.05 4.94 -19.10
N GLN A 228 -17.06 4.78 -18.25
CA GLN A 228 -18.43 5.20 -18.53
C GLN A 228 -18.64 6.70 -18.27
N HIS A 229 -17.92 7.28 -17.31
CA HIS A 229 -17.98 8.71 -17.00
C HIS A 229 -17.17 9.53 -17.98
N THR A 230 -17.85 10.23 -18.87
CA THR A 230 -17.22 11.01 -19.96
C THR A 230 -17.70 12.46 -19.98
N ILE A 231 -16.81 13.35 -20.40
CA ILE A 231 -17.12 14.74 -20.74
C ILE A 231 -16.59 15.04 -22.14
N MET A 232 -17.24 15.97 -22.83
CA MET A 232 -16.73 16.53 -24.08
C MET A 232 -15.92 17.78 -23.78
N THR A 233 -14.68 17.81 -24.23
CA THR A 233 -13.82 19.02 -24.16
C THR A 233 -14.23 20.03 -25.23
N GLU A 234 -13.79 21.28 -25.08
CA GLU A 234 -14.06 22.37 -26.06
C GLU A 234 -13.59 22.01 -27.47
N ASP A 235 -12.48 21.26 -27.58
CA ASP A 235 -11.92 20.77 -28.83
C ASP A 235 -12.66 19.54 -29.42
N GLY A 236 -13.78 19.13 -28.81
CA GLY A 236 -14.58 17.99 -29.27
C GLY A 236 -13.98 16.62 -28.93
N VAL A 237 -13.03 16.54 -28.00
CA VAL A 237 -12.43 15.27 -27.55
C VAL A 237 -13.20 14.70 -26.36
N VAL A 238 -13.55 13.41 -26.43
CA VAL A 238 -14.12 12.64 -25.31
C VAL A 238 -13.03 12.43 -24.25
N TYR A 239 -13.30 12.86 -23.02
CA TYR A 239 -12.36 12.79 -21.90
C TYR A 239 -12.98 12.08 -20.69
N HIS A 240 -12.15 11.33 -19.96
CA HIS A 240 -12.54 10.58 -18.77
C HIS A 240 -11.96 11.27 -17.52
N PRO A 241 -12.75 12.11 -16.82
CA PRO A 241 -12.24 12.92 -15.72
C PRO A 241 -12.09 12.13 -14.41
N GLY A 242 -12.79 11.00 -14.29
CA GLY A 242 -12.78 10.17 -13.08
C GLY A 242 -11.38 9.67 -12.72
N VAL A 243 -11.04 9.68 -11.44
CA VAL A 243 -9.78 9.17 -10.87
C VAL A 243 -10.01 8.21 -9.72
N VAL A 244 -9.17 7.19 -9.63
CA VAL A 244 -9.15 6.26 -8.49
C VAL A 244 -7.79 6.31 -7.81
N GLY A 245 -7.77 6.13 -6.49
CA GLY A 245 -6.55 6.16 -5.69
C GLY A 245 -6.35 4.92 -4.82
N ASP A 246 -5.08 4.64 -4.50
CA ASP A 246 -4.70 3.72 -3.43
C ASP A 246 -4.65 4.50 -2.11
N LEU A 247 -5.35 4.02 -1.10
CA LEU A 247 -5.53 4.75 0.15
C LEU A 247 -4.94 4.00 1.33
N ASP A 248 -3.70 3.55 1.20
CA ASP A 248 -2.98 2.83 2.25
C ASP A 248 -1.89 3.63 2.98
N PRO A 249 -2.19 4.17 4.18
CA PRO A 249 -1.30 5.05 4.92
C PRO A 249 -0.10 4.35 5.57
N LYS A 250 -0.02 3.02 5.46
CA LYS A 250 1.11 2.21 5.94
C LYS A 250 2.21 2.12 4.89
N THR A 251 1.86 2.35 3.62
CA THR A 251 2.79 2.21 2.49
C THR A 251 4.01 3.11 2.60
N ILE A 252 3.90 4.29 3.24
CA ILE A 252 5.04 5.19 3.40
C ILE A 252 6.14 4.66 4.32
N TRP A 253 5.78 3.91 5.37
CA TRP A 253 6.70 3.61 6.49
C TRP A 253 6.83 2.12 6.82
N PHE A 254 5.77 1.33 6.57
CA PHE A 254 5.77 -0.08 6.91
C PHE A 254 6.38 -0.87 5.77
N TYR A 255 7.66 -1.23 5.89
CA TYR A 255 8.38 -1.95 4.83
C TYR A 255 9.27 -3.07 5.40
N PRO A 256 8.70 -4.03 6.16
CA PRO A 256 9.46 -4.89 7.08
C PRO A 256 10.36 -5.94 6.39
N LYS A 257 10.15 -6.21 5.10
CA LYS A 257 10.89 -7.22 4.33
C LYS A 257 11.63 -6.61 3.13
N TRP A 258 12.04 -5.36 3.27
CA TRP A 258 12.72 -4.60 2.22
C TRP A 258 14.01 -5.27 1.71
N LYS A 259 14.70 -6.05 2.55
CA LYS A 259 15.90 -6.84 2.19
C LYS A 259 15.61 -7.98 1.20
N HIS A 260 14.34 -8.36 1.02
CA HIS A 260 13.96 -9.37 0.02
C HIS A 260 14.05 -8.84 -1.41
N ILE A 261 14.07 -7.51 -1.59
CA ILE A 261 14.26 -6.90 -2.90
C ILE A 261 15.71 -7.08 -3.34
N LYS A 262 15.91 -7.51 -4.58
CA LYS A 262 17.23 -7.80 -5.15
C LYS A 262 18.21 -6.63 -4.96
N GLY A 263 17.81 -5.41 -5.31
CA GLY A 263 18.63 -4.21 -5.20
C GLY A 263 18.89 -3.72 -3.78
N ASN A 264 18.20 -4.32 -2.79
CA ASN A 264 18.38 -4.08 -1.37
C ASN A 264 19.13 -5.20 -0.64
N LYS A 265 19.42 -6.33 -1.31
CA LYS A 265 20.17 -7.44 -0.71
C LYS A 265 21.52 -6.94 -0.18
N ASN A 266 21.93 -7.44 0.98
CA ASN A 266 23.20 -7.14 1.64
C ASN A 266 23.43 -5.64 1.93
N ARG A 267 22.36 -4.86 2.06
CA ARG A 267 22.45 -3.49 2.53
C ARG A 267 21.97 -3.40 3.98
N ASP A 268 22.50 -2.42 4.67
CA ASP A 268 22.06 -2.04 6.01
C ASP A 268 20.83 -1.14 5.94
N GLU A 269 20.69 -0.36 4.86
CA GLU A 269 19.54 0.49 4.56
C GLU A 269 18.88 0.18 3.19
N PRO A 270 17.56 0.41 3.06
CA PRO A 270 16.86 0.22 1.80
C PRO A 270 17.25 1.29 0.77
N LYS A 271 17.89 0.86 -0.32
CA LYS A 271 18.11 1.71 -1.49
C LYS A 271 16.82 1.93 -2.28
N TYR A 272 16.00 0.89 -2.39
CA TYR A 272 14.72 0.90 -3.09
C TYR A 272 13.57 0.68 -2.11
N LEU A 273 12.50 1.44 -2.33
CA LEU A 273 11.31 1.46 -1.50
C LEU A 273 10.08 1.28 -2.40
N THR A 274 8.91 1.01 -1.81
CA THR A 274 7.64 0.94 -2.54
C THR A 274 7.43 2.12 -3.49
N GLN A 275 7.80 3.34 -3.10
CA GLN A 275 7.62 4.55 -3.89
C GLN A 275 8.43 4.52 -5.18
N HIS A 276 9.62 3.91 -5.19
CA HIS A 276 10.40 3.70 -6.40
C HIS A 276 9.67 2.80 -7.39
N HIS A 277 9.00 1.74 -6.89
CA HIS A 277 8.16 0.88 -7.73
C HIS A 277 6.95 1.60 -8.29
N LEU A 278 6.23 2.34 -7.46
CA LEU A 278 5.05 3.10 -7.87
C LEU A 278 5.41 4.13 -8.93
N TYR A 279 6.51 4.85 -8.74
CA TYR A 279 7.01 5.82 -9.70
C TYR A 279 7.46 5.16 -11.01
N HIS A 280 8.12 4.00 -10.94
CA HIS A 280 8.51 3.26 -12.14
C HIS A 280 7.29 2.83 -12.97
N ILE A 281 6.23 2.35 -12.32
CA ILE A 281 5.01 1.89 -12.99
C ILE A 281 4.21 3.07 -13.54
N ASN A 282 4.00 4.10 -12.72
CA ASN A 282 3.26 5.30 -13.10
C ASN A 282 4.02 6.55 -12.65
N PRO A 283 4.92 7.10 -13.48
CA PRO A 283 5.66 8.32 -13.17
C PRO A 283 4.76 9.56 -12.97
N LYS A 284 3.52 9.51 -13.44
CA LYS A 284 2.53 10.59 -13.30
C LYS A 284 1.70 10.48 -12.01
N ALA A 285 1.87 9.41 -11.23
CA ALA A 285 1.14 9.20 -9.99
C ALA A 285 1.34 10.35 -9.00
N LYS A 286 0.28 10.69 -8.26
CA LYS A 286 0.32 11.72 -7.21
C LYS A 286 0.45 11.09 -5.84
N PHE A 287 1.45 11.47 -5.07
CA PHE A 287 1.64 10.98 -3.71
C PHE A 287 1.14 12.02 -2.70
N LEU A 288 0.16 11.64 -1.89
CA LEU A 288 -0.37 12.45 -0.80
C LEU A 288 0.15 11.93 0.53
N VAL A 289 0.61 12.86 1.38
CA VAL A 289 1.07 12.57 2.74
C VAL A 289 0.42 13.56 3.70
N MET A 290 -0.21 13.02 4.73
CA MET A 290 -0.78 13.76 5.86
C MET A 290 0.16 13.67 7.05
N LEU A 291 0.56 14.84 7.54
CA LEU A 291 1.37 14.98 8.74
C LEU A 291 0.51 15.49 9.90
N ARG A 292 0.94 15.15 11.11
CA ARG A 292 0.35 15.57 12.37
C ARG A 292 1.50 15.86 13.33
N ASN A 293 1.25 16.68 14.36
CA ASN A 293 2.17 16.80 15.48
C ASN A 293 2.64 15.41 15.93
N PRO A 294 3.95 15.14 15.99
CA PRO A 294 4.49 13.80 16.19
C PRO A 294 4.10 13.20 17.55
N VAL A 295 4.04 14.01 18.60
CA VAL A 295 3.60 13.59 19.95
C VAL A 295 2.14 13.16 19.91
N ASP A 296 1.27 13.99 19.32
CA ASP A 296 -0.15 13.67 19.18
C ASP A 296 -0.40 12.42 18.32
N ARG A 297 0.38 12.26 17.25
CA ARG A 297 0.32 11.10 16.36
C ARG A 297 0.67 9.84 17.12
N ILE A 298 1.79 9.85 17.85
CA ILE A 298 2.26 8.70 18.64
C ILE A 298 1.27 8.39 19.75
N PHE A 299 0.77 9.39 20.48
CA PHE A 299 -0.26 9.19 21.50
C PHE A 299 -1.57 8.63 20.92
N SER A 300 -1.97 9.08 19.73
CA SER A 300 -3.12 8.50 19.01
C SER A 300 -2.88 7.04 18.63
N HIS A 301 -1.63 6.69 18.27
CA HIS A 301 -1.23 5.32 17.96
C HIS A 301 -1.25 4.44 19.21
N TYR A 302 -0.70 4.92 20.32
CA TYR A 302 -0.72 4.28 21.64
C TYR A 302 -2.16 3.94 22.03
N LYS A 303 -3.05 4.94 22.05
CA LYS A 303 -4.48 4.76 22.34
C LYS A 303 -5.16 3.73 21.44
N PHE A 304 -4.77 3.64 20.17
CA PHE A 304 -5.37 2.67 19.25
C PHE A 304 -5.04 1.25 19.66
N PHE A 305 -3.78 0.94 19.96
CA PHE A 305 -3.38 -0.39 20.37
C PHE A 305 -3.84 -0.75 21.79
N SER A 306 -3.78 0.20 22.73
CA SER A 306 -4.34 -0.02 24.07
C SER A 306 -5.81 -0.39 24.00
N ARG A 307 -6.60 0.24 23.11
CA ARG A 307 -8.01 -0.13 22.90
C ARG A 307 -8.17 -1.55 22.35
N LEU A 308 -7.34 -1.96 21.39
CA LEU A 308 -7.38 -3.33 20.83
C LEU A 308 -7.08 -4.39 21.91
N GLU A 309 -6.32 -4.02 22.93
CA GLU A 309 -5.95 -4.87 24.06
C GLU A 309 -6.88 -4.72 25.28
N ASN A 310 -7.96 -3.94 25.16
CA ASN A 310 -8.85 -3.58 26.28
C ASN A 310 -8.09 -2.97 27.48
N ALA A 311 -6.99 -2.27 27.22
CA ALA A 311 -6.18 -1.58 28.20
C ALA A 311 -6.69 -0.14 28.43
N THR A 312 -6.61 0.30 29.68
CA THR A 312 -6.85 1.71 30.03
C THR A 312 -5.59 2.52 29.73
N VAL A 313 -5.74 3.69 29.13
CA VAL A 313 -4.62 4.56 28.79
C VAL A 313 -4.42 5.57 29.90
N ARG A 314 -3.20 5.64 30.46
CA ARG A 314 -2.81 6.66 31.43
C ARG A 314 -1.72 7.56 30.83
N PRO A 315 -1.82 8.89 30.96
CA PRO A 315 -0.78 9.80 30.44
C PRO A 315 0.61 9.53 31.02
N GLU A 316 0.68 9.12 32.28
CA GLU A 316 1.94 8.80 32.97
C GLU A 316 2.58 7.55 32.37
N GLU A 317 1.80 6.47 32.17
CA GLU A 317 2.29 5.23 31.53
C GLU A 317 2.76 5.50 30.09
N PHE A 318 2.02 6.33 29.34
CA PHE A 318 2.46 6.76 28.02
C PHE A 318 3.78 7.53 28.07
N HIS A 319 3.97 8.42 29.04
CA HIS A 319 5.20 9.18 29.19
C HIS A 319 6.39 8.25 29.49
N ASP A 320 6.24 7.34 30.46
CA ASP A 320 7.26 6.40 30.88
C ASP A 320 7.65 5.46 29.70
N ASP A 321 6.66 4.93 28.98
CA ASP A 321 6.88 4.07 27.80
C ASP A 321 7.63 4.82 26.68
N ILE A 322 7.32 6.11 26.47
CA ILE A 322 7.99 6.93 25.45
C ILE A 322 9.39 7.33 25.88
N GLN A 323 9.63 7.61 27.16
CA GLN A 323 10.99 7.86 27.66
C GLN A 323 11.88 6.64 27.43
N CYS A 324 11.41 5.45 27.82
CA CYS A 324 12.10 4.19 27.57
C CYS A 324 12.41 3.99 26.08
N LEU A 325 11.42 4.22 25.21
CA LEU A 325 11.58 4.12 23.77
C LEU A 325 12.63 5.08 23.20
N VAL A 326 12.63 6.33 23.67
CA VAL A 326 13.60 7.35 23.24
C VAL A 326 14.99 6.99 23.73
N GLU A 327 15.14 6.53 24.97
CA GLU A 327 16.42 6.07 25.51
C GLU A 327 16.99 4.88 24.73
N GLU A 328 16.16 3.90 24.37
CA GLU A 328 16.54 2.78 23.50
C GLU A 328 16.99 3.28 22.12
N LEU A 329 16.22 4.18 21.51
CA LEU A 329 16.53 4.75 20.20
C LEU A 329 17.84 5.55 20.23
N GLU A 330 18.04 6.38 21.24
CA GLU A 330 19.29 7.12 21.44
C GLU A 330 20.48 6.18 21.69
N THR A 331 20.27 5.09 22.42
CA THR A 331 21.32 4.09 22.67
C THR A 331 21.71 3.41 21.38
N CYS A 332 20.74 3.01 20.56
CA CYS A 332 20.98 2.52 19.21
C CYS A 332 21.81 3.52 18.37
N PHE A 333 21.44 4.81 18.38
CA PHE A 333 22.19 5.83 17.65
C PHE A 333 23.61 6.08 18.21
N ARG A 334 23.86 5.77 19.49
CA ARG A 334 25.20 5.90 20.11
C ARG A 334 26.10 4.71 19.83
N GLU A 335 25.57 3.49 19.82
CA GLU A 335 26.34 2.25 19.62
C GLU A 335 26.92 2.12 18.20
N GLU A 336 26.43 2.88 17.23
CA GLU A 336 26.93 2.89 15.84
C GLU A 336 28.04 3.91 15.56
N ILE A 337 28.39 4.75 16.53
CA ILE A 337 29.44 5.79 16.41
C ILE A 337 30.83 5.26 16.84
N ASN A 338 30.87 4.12 17.56
CA ASN A 338 32.10 3.42 17.95
C ASN A 338 32.34 2.19 17.08
#